data_AF-A0A7X7DLW5-F1
#
_entry.id   AF-A0A7X7DLW5-F1
#
_cell.length_a   1.000
_cell.length_b   1.000
_cell.length_c   1.000
_cell.angle_alpha   90.00
_cell.angle_beta   90.00
_cell.angle_gamma   90.00
#
_symmetry.space_group_name_H-M   'P 1'
#
loop_
_entity.id
_entity.type
_entity.pdbx_description
1 polymer ?
#
loop_
_entity_poly.entity_id
_entity_poly.type
_entity_poly.pdbx_seq_one_letter_code
_entity_poly.pdbx_strand_id
1 'polypeptide(L)'
;MNSKNNSRRFKMIRTNKGFTLIELMVVIVIIGVLAALAIPKFTDASTKAKISEIPTVMGSWDHAMLAHIAETGTIATTTADLVFDAPTTSKWFAYAHTGGGAAAGVYTATVSPGKIVGPYNDATAGATSTIADATSNPVHALGGFDGKYLANF
;
A
#
# COMPACT_ATOMS: atom_id res chain seq x y z
N MET A 1 42.49 82.49 -6.81
CA MET A 1 41.14 81.96 -7.07
C MET A 1 41.05 80.54 -6.54
N ASN A 2 39.99 80.29 -5.78
CA ASN A 2 39.70 79.10 -4.99
C ASN A 2 38.78 78.15 -5.78
N SER A 3 39.06 76.85 -5.83
CA SER A 3 38.02 75.82 -5.96
C SER A 3 38.58 74.43 -5.67
N LYS A 4 38.34 73.92 -4.45
CA LYS A 4 38.45 72.50 -4.13
C LYS A 4 37.11 71.86 -4.44
N ASN A 5 37.04 71.06 -5.51
CA ASN A 5 35.81 70.42 -5.96
C ASN A 5 35.62 69.07 -5.24
N ASN A 6 34.69 69.02 -4.26
CA ASN A 6 34.38 67.80 -3.50
C ASN A 6 33.30 66.98 -4.23
N SER A 7 33.71 66.05 -5.09
CA SER A 7 32.83 65.05 -5.69
C SER A 7 32.38 64.02 -4.64
N ARG A 8 31.23 64.26 -4.02
CA ARG A 8 30.58 63.31 -3.09
C ARG A 8 30.12 62.07 -3.86
N ARG A 9 30.97 61.04 -3.90
CA ARG A 9 30.65 59.71 -4.44
C ARG A 9 29.57 59.07 -3.56
N PHE A 10 28.37 58.90 -4.12
CA PHE A 10 27.31 58.13 -3.46
C PHE A 10 27.74 56.66 -3.39
N LYS A 11 28.08 56.19 -2.19
CA LYS A 11 28.48 54.80 -1.93
C LYS A 11 27.23 53.95 -1.79
N MET A 12 26.93 53.12 -2.78
CA MET A 12 25.88 52.10 -2.69
C MET A 12 26.29 51.05 -1.65
N ILE A 13 25.63 51.05 -0.48
CA ILE A 13 25.86 50.03 0.56
C ILE A 13 25.11 48.76 0.14
N ARG A 14 25.82 47.78 -0.44
CA ARG A 14 25.27 46.43 -0.58
C ARG A 14 25.36 45.73 0.77
N THR A 15 24.22 45.56 1.45
CA THR A 15 24.13 44.72 2.64
C THR A 15 24.04 43.26 2.24
N ASN A 16 25.18 42.57 2.18
CA ASN A 16 25.21 41.11 2.07
C ASN A 16 24.83 40.51 3.44
N LYS A 17 23.52 40.39 3.71
CA LYS A 17 23.03 39.62 4.85
C LYS A 17 23.05 38.14 4.46
N GLY A 18 24.03 37.39 4.95
CA GLY A 18 24.05 35.94 4.86
C GLY A 18 23.16 35.31 5.95
N PHE A 19 22.69 34.09 5.70
CA PHE A 19 22.04 33.26 6.72
C PHE A 19 23.02 32.99 7.87
N THR A 20 22.54 33.05 9.10
CA THR A 20 23.33 32.68 10.28
C THR A 20 23.39 31.16 10.41
N LEU A 21 24.51 30.64 10.93
CA LEU A 21 24.61 29.20 11.22
C LEU A 21 23.56 28.74 12.23
N ILE A 22 23.16 29.63 13.15
CA ILE A 22 22.14 29.31 14.15
C ILE A 22 20.74 29.18 13.54
N GLU A 23 20.38 30.00 12.53
CA GLU A 23 19.14 29.83 11.77
C GLU A 23 19.11 28.46 11.10
N LEU A 24 20.22 28.03 10.49
CA LEU A 24 20.30 26.70 9.89
C LEU A 24 20.20 25.58 10.94
N MET A 25 20.85 25.74 12.10
CA MET A 25 20.82 24.73 13.17
C MET A 25 19.42 24.52 13.75
N VAL A 26 18.66 25.59 14.00
CA VAL A 26 17.29 25.45 14.52
C VAL A 26 16.38 24.79 13.47
N VAL A 27 16.57 25.10 12.19
CA VAL A 27 15.78 24.49 11.11
C VAL A 27 15.99 22.98 11.01
N ILE A 28 17.25 22.51 11.04
CA ILE A 28 17.51 21.06 10.98
C ILE A 28 17.00 20.32 12.21
N VAL A 29 17.02 20.95 13.39
CA VAL A 29 16.47 20.37 14.63
C VAL A 29 14.96 20.22 14.51
N ILE A 30 14.24 21.25 14.05
CA ILE A 30 12.79 21.18 13.87
C ILE A 30 12.42 20.13 12.81
N ILE A 31 13.11 20.10 11.66
CA ILE A 31 12.89 19.08 10.62
C ILE A 31 13.17 17.68 11.17
N GLY A 32 14.22 17.51 11.99
CA GLY A 32 14.55 16.24 12.63
C GLY A 32 13.44 15.70 13.53
N VAL A 33 12.85 16.56 14.37
CA VAL A 33 11.73 16.18 15.25
C VAL A 33 10.47 15.84 14.42
N LEU A 34 10.15 16.65 13.41
CA LEU A 34 9.00 16.39 12.54
C LEU A 34 9.17 15.08 11.76
N ALA A 35 10.37 14.81 11.23
CA ALA A 35 10.67 13.58 10.50
C ALA A 35 10.52 12.34 11.40
N ALA A 36 11.02 12.39 12.64
CA ALA A 36 10.91 11.28 13.58
C ALA A 36 9.45 10.87 13.86
N LEU A 37 8.53 11.84 13.93
CA LEU A 37 7.11 11.58 14.12
C LEU A 37 6.39 11.17 12.83
N ALA A 38 6.83 11.69 11.69
CA ALA A 38 6.17 11.50 10.39
C ALA A 38 6.51 10.15 9.74
N ILE A 39 7.76 9.69 9.83
CA ILE A 39 8.23 8.45 9.20
C ILE A 39 7.38 7.23 9.58
N PRO A 40 7.15 6.90 10.88
CA PRO A 40 6.39 5.69 11.24
C PRO A 40 4.94 5.76 10.74
N LYS A 41 4.33 6.95 10.78
CA LYS A 41 2.96 7.16 10.26
C LYS A 41 2.90 6.98 8.74
N PHE A 42 3.91 7.47 8.02
CA PHE A 42 3.98 7.32 6.57
C PHE A 42 4.20 5.87 6.16
N THR A 43 5.04 5.12 6.88
CA THR A 43 5.26 3.69 6.60
C THR A 43 3.99 2.87 6.84
N ASP A 44 3.22 3.17 7.88
CA ASP A 44 1.94 2.51 8.15
C ASP A 44 0.89 2.84 7.07
N ALA A 45 0.79 4.11 6.67
CA ALA A 45 -0.11 4.53 5.60
C ALA A 45 0.24 3.85 4.26
N SER A 46 1.53 3.76 3.94
CA SER A 46 2.01 3.05 2.74
C SER A 46 1.67 1.56 2.79
N THR A 47 1.82 0.93 3.95
CA THR A 47 1.48 -0.48 4.17
C THR A 47 -0.02 -0.72 3.97
N LYS A 48 -0.86 0.14 4.59
CA LYS A 48 -2.31 0.09 4.41
C LYS A 48 -2.74 0.26 2.95
N ALA A 49 -2.14 1.22 2.24
CA ALA A 49 -2.46 1.49 0.84
C ALA A 49 -2.09 0.33 -0.10
N LYS A 50 -1.01 -0.42 0.20
CA LYS A 50 -0.68 -1.64 -0.53
C LYS A 50 -1.73 -2.71 -0.24
N ILE A 51 -1.98 -2.99 1.04
CA ILE A 51 -2.88 -4.06 1.49
C ILE A 51 -4.34 -3.82 1.04
N SER A 52 -4.76 -2.57 0.84
CA SER A 52 -6.12 -2.24 0.36
C SER A 52 -6.43 -2.71 -1.06
N GLU A 53 -5.45 -3.21 -1.82
CA GLU A 53 -5.69 -3.87 -3.11
C GLU A 53 -6.39 -5.22 -2.94
N ILE A 54 -6.09 -5.93 -1.84
CA ILE A 54 -6.53 -7.30 -1.63
C ILE A 54 -8.06 -7.42 -1.60
N PRO A 55 -8.83 -6.62 -0.83
CA PRO A 55 -10.29 -6.72 -0.80
C PRO A 55 -10.95 -6.54 -2.16
N THR A 56 -10.41 -5.64 -3.00
CA THR A 56 -10.97 -5.37 -4.33
C THR A 56 -10.84 -6.58 -5.25
N VAL A 57 -9.67 -7.24 -5.24
CA VAL A 57 -9.44 -8.43 -6.05
C VAL A 57 -10.23 -9.63 -5.51
N MET A 58 -10.22 -9.84 -4.19
CA MET A 58 -10.91 -10.96 -3.55
C MET A 58 -12.43 -10.87 -3.70
N GLY A 59 -13.03 -9.69 -3.53
CA GLY A 59 -14.46 -9.50 -3.75
C GLY A 59 -14.89 -9.77 -5.19
N SER A 60 -14.03 -9.44 -6.17
CA SER A 60 -14.29 -9.76 -7.57
C SER A 60 -14.31 -11.27 -7.82
N TRP A 61 -13.37 -12.00 -7.20
CA TRP A 61 -13.35 -13.46 -7.25
C TRP A 61 -14.58 -14.07 -6.54
N ASP A 62 -14.95 -13.57 -5.36
CA ASP A 62 -16.12 -14.06 -4.61
C ASP A 62 -17.40 -13.95 -5.43
N HIS A 63 -17.62 -12.80 -6.06
CA HIS A 63 -18.79 -12.59 -6.91
C HIS A 63 -18.80 -13.51 -8.13
N ALA A 64 -17.65 -13.71 -8.77
CA ALA A 64 -17.55 -14.63 -9.90
C ALA A 64 -17.79 -16.09 -9.49
N MET A 65 -17.27 -16.50 -8.33
CA MET A 65 -17.47 -17.85 -7.80
C MET A 65 -18.93 -18.09 -7.40
N LEU A 66 -19.56 -17.13 -6.72
CA LEU A 66 -20.98 -17.23 -6.37
C LEU A 66 -21.88 -17.26 -7.61
N ALA A 67 -21.56 -16.49 -8.64
CA ALA A 67 -22.28 -16.55 -9.92
C ALA A 67 -22.14 -17.93 -10.59
N HIS A 68 -20.93 -18.49 -10.60
CA HIS A 68 -20.67 -19.84 -11.12
C HIS A 68 -21.44 -20.91 -10.33
N ILE A 69 -21.41 -20.84 -9.00
CA ILE A 69 -22.16 -21.75 -8.12
C ILE A 69 -23.67 -21.63 -8.38
N ALA A 70 -24.20 -20.44 -8.60
CA ALA A 70 -25.61 -20.24 -8.89
C ALA A 70 -26.03 -20.84 -10.25
N GLU A 71 -25.10 -20.91 -11.22
CA GLU A 71 -25.35 -21.48 -12.54
C GLU A 71 -25.17 -23.01 -12.57
N THR A 72 -24.10 -23.52 -11.95
CA THR A 72 -23.68 -24.94 -12.08
C THR A 72 -23.96 -25.79 -10.85
N GLY A 73 -24.24 -25.16 -9.70
CA GLY A 73 -24.39 -25.83 -8.41
C GLY A 73 -23.08 -26.38 -7.82
N THR A 74 -21.93 -26.03 -8.41
CA THR A 74 -20.62 -26.55 -8.00
C THR A 74 -19.59 -25.42 -7.88
N ILE A 75 -18.52 -25.63 -7.13
CA ILE A 75 -17.42 -24.67 -7.02
C ILE A 75 -16.52 -24.83 -8.24
N ALA A 76 -16.12 -23.73 -8.87
CA ALA A 76 -15.19 -23.76 -10.00
C ALA A 76 -13.86 -24.42 -9.62
N THR A 77 -13.35 -25.29 -10.48
CA THR A 77 -12.05 -25.97 -10.29
C THR A 77 -10.87 -25.15 -10.78
N THR A 78 -11.11 -24.29 -11.77
CA THR A 78 -10.08 -23.43 -12.34
C THR A 78 -10.60 -22.01 -12.47
N THR A 79 -9.69 -21.04 -12.56
CA THR A 79 -10.07 -19.65 -12.85
C THR A 79 -10.65 -19.47 -14.24
N ALA A 80 -10.44 -20.42 -15.17
CA ALA A 80 -11.02 -20.39 -16.51
C ALA A 80 -12.53 -20.69 -16.52
N ASP A 81 -13.03 -21.37 -15.48
CA ASP A 81 -14.45 -21.67 -15.32
C ASP A 81 -15.23 -20.44 -14.79
N LEU A 82 -14.51 -19.39 -14.37
CA LEU A 82 -15.05 -18.17 -13.82
C LEU A 82 -15.08 -17.06 -14.87
N VAL A 83 -16.12 -16.24 -14.84
CA VAL A 83 -16.15 -14.95 -15.57
C VAL A 83 -15.32 -13.92 -14.79
N PHE A 84 -14.05 -14.25 -14.57
CA PHE A 84 -13.09 -13.46 -13.81
C PHE A 84 -11.70 -13.67 -14.41
N ASP A 85 -11.11 -12.60 -14.93
CA ASP A 85 -9.71 -12.63 -15.33
C ASP A 85 -8.85 -12.51 -14.08
N ALA A 86 -8.50 -13.65 -13.48
CA ALA A 86 -7.81 -13.70 -12.21
C ALA A 86 -6.40 -13.12 -12.34
N PRO A 87 -6.08 -11.99 -11.68
CA PRO A 87 -4.72 -11.47 -11.72
C PRO A 87 -3.82 -12.45 -10.96
N THR A 88 -2.90 -13.12 -11.65
CA THR A 88 -1.97 -14.05 -10.97
C THR A 88 -0.94 -13.31 -10.12
N THR A 89 -0.64 -12.07 -10.48
CA THR A 89 0.33 -11.21 -9.79
C THR A 89 -0.01 -9.74 -9.93
N SER A 90 0.27 -8.97 -8.90
CA SER A 90 0.37 -7.52 -8.91
C SER A 90 1.78 -7.09 -8.50
N LYS A 91 1.96 -5.77 -8.28
CA LYS A 91 3.25 -5.24 -7.82
C LYS A 91 3.65 -5.78 -6.44
N TRP A 92 2.66 -6.05 -5.59
CA TRP A 92 2.88 -6.37 -4.17
C TRP A 92 2.37 -7.75 -3.77
N PHE A 93 1.41 -8.30 -4.51
CA PHE A 93 0.77 -9.57 -4.15
C PHE A 93 0.79 -10.57 -5.31
N ALA A 94 0.96 -11.84 -4.98
CA ALA A 94 0.68 -12.96 -5.87
C ALA A 94 -0.67 -13.56 -5.47
N TYR A 95 -1.49 -13.91 -6.46
CA TYR A 95 -2.79 -14.52 -6.22
C TYR A 95 -2.88 -15.89 -6.85
N ALA A 96 -3.57 -16.79 -6.16
CA ALA A 96 -3.79 -18.15 -6.65
C ALA A 96 -5.16 -18.66 -6.22
N HIS A 97 -5.84 -19.29 -7.16
CA HIS A 97 -6.99 -20.14 -6.88
C HIS A 97 -6.52 -21.57 -6.62
N THR A 98 -7.04 -22.19 -5.58
CA THR A 98 -6.80 -23.58 -5.24
C THR A 98 -8.10 -24.25 -4.81
N GLY A 99 -8.35 -25.47 -5.27
CA GLY A 99 -9.56 -26.23 -4.94
C GLY A 99 -10.63 -26.19 -6.02
N GLY A 100 -11.83 -26.67 -5.67
CA GLY A 100 -13.03 -26.71 -6.53
C GLY A 100 -13.74 -28.07 -6.61
N GLY A 101 -14.87 -28.09 -7.32
CA GLY A 101 -15.80 -29.22 -7.40
C GLY A 101 -16.73 -29.31 -6.18
N ALA A 102 -16.85 -30.49 -5.58
CA ALA A 102 -17.55 -30.69 -4.30
C ALA A 102 -16.69 -30.30 -3.07
N ALA A 103 -15.46 -29.85 -3.29
CA ALA A 103 -14.52 -29.40 -2.26
C ALA A 103 -14.44 -27.87 -2.23
N ALA A 104 -13.90 -27.33 -1.13
CA ALA A 104 -13.79 -25.88 -0.93
C ALA A 104 -13.01 -25.18 -2.05
N GLY A 105 -13.49 -24.01 -2.45
CA GLY A 105 -12.80 -23.08 -3.34
C GLY A 105 -12.04 -22.07 -2.49
N VAL A 106 -10.74 -21.95 -2.72
CA VAL A 106 -9.88 -21.04 -1.97
C VAL A 106 -9.18 -20.09 -2.94
N TYR A 107 -9.25 -18.80 -2.66
CA TYR A 107 -8.48 -17.77 -3.34
C TYR A 107 -7.53 -17.11 -2.37
N THR A 108 -6.25 -17.09 -2.71
CA THR A 108 -5.20 -16.60 -1.84
C THR A 108 -4.59 -15.32 -2.42
N ALA A 109 -4.17 -14.42 -1.54
CA ALA A 109 -3.35 -13.26 -1.83
C ALA A 109 -2.15 -13.33 -0.90
N THR A 110 -0.95 -13.57 -1.43
CA THR A 110 0.29 -13.62 -0.65
C THR A 110 1.17 -12.46 -1.05
N VAL A 111 2.03 -11.95 -0.16
CA VAL A 111 3.04 -10.98 -0.59
C VAL A 111 3.88 -11.61 -1.70
N SER A 112 4.08 -10.89 -2.80
CA SER A 112 4.83 -11.41 -3.94
C SER A 112 6.25 -11.82 -3.56
N PRO A 113 6.81 -12.88 -4.17
CA PRO A 113 8.15 -13.34 -3.86
C PRO A 113 9.20 -12.22 -3.93
N GLY A 114 10.00 -12.10 -2.87
CA GLY A 114 11.03 -11.07 -2.76
C GLY A 114 10.50 -9.63 -2.57
N LYS A 115 9.21 -9.44 -2.28
CA LYS A 115 8.64 -8.15 -1.90
C LYS A 115 8.42 -8.05 -0.40
N ILE A 116 8.36 -6.79 0.06
CA ILE A 116 8.06 -6.45 1.45
C ILE A 116 6.96 -5.40 1.48
N VAL A 117 5.96 -5.63 2.33
CA VAL A 117 4.82 -4.75 2.57
C VAL A 117 4.84 -4.37 4.05
N GLY A 118 5.49 -3.27 4.40
CA GLY A 118 5.67 -2.89 5.81
C GLY A 118 6.51 -3.94 6.54
N PRO A 119 6.02 -4.56 7.64
CA PRO A 119 6.71 -5.64 8.32
C PRO A 119 6.51 -7.02 7.66
N TYR A 120 5.70 -7.13 6.61
CA TYR A 120 5.26 -8.40 6.04
C TYR A 120 6.08 -8.83 4.81
N ASN A 121 6.36 -10.12 4.72
CA ASN A 121 6.97 -10.79 3.57
C ASN A 121 6.10 -11.97 3.08
N ASP A 122 6.56 -12.61 2.01
CA ASP A 122 5.92 -13.76 1.35
C ASP A 122 5.73 -15.00 2.24
N ALA A 123 6.57 -15.19 3.26
CA ALA A 123 6.47 -16.28 4.21
C ALA A 123 5.54 -16.00 5.41
N THR A 124 5.28 -14.72 5.71
CA THR A 124 4.68 -14.30 6.98
C THR A 124 3.27 -13.73 6.81
N ALA A 125 2.86 -13.33 5.60
CA ALA A 125 1.53 -12.74 5.41
C ALA A 125 0.86 -13.03 4.06
N GLY A 126 -0.43 -13.34 4.16
CA GLY A 126 -1.38 -13.45 3.08
C GLY A 126 -2.83 -13.25 3.57
N ALA A 127 -3.76 -13.20 2.64
CA ALA A 127 -5.19 -13.27 2.91
C ALA A 127 -5.80 -14.40 2.09
N THR A 128 -6.87 -15.00 2.59
CA THR A 128 -7.55 -16.10 1.90
C THR A 128 -9.05 -15.85 1.89
N SER A 129 -9.70 -16.06 0.75
CA SER A 129 -11.15 -16.22 0.65
C SER A 129 -11.43 -17.70 0.48
N THR A 130 -12.33 -18.22 1.29
CA THR A 130 -12.71 -19.63 1.26
C THR A 130 -14.22 -19.73 1.15
N ILE A 131 -14.69 -20.46 0.14
CA ILE A 131 -16.06 -20.94 0.05
C ILE A 131 -16.00 -22.43 0.36
N ALA A 132 -16.50 -22.82 1.53
CA ALA A 132 -16.33 -24.17 2.06
C ALA A 132 -17.07 -25.24 1.24
N ASP A 133 -18.24 -24.89 0.72
CA ASP A 133 -19.06 -25.71 -0.16
C ASP A 133 -19.96 -24.81 -1.04
N ALA A 134 -20.67 -25.41 -2.00
CA ALA A 134 -21.55 -24.69 -2.94
C ALA A 134 -22.78 -24.01 -2.28
N THR A 135 -22.96 -24.12 -0.96
CA THR A 135 -24.04 -23.47 -0.21
C THR A 135 -23.53 -22.43 0.77
N SER A 136 -22.21 -22.36 0.97
CA SER A 136 -21.56 -21.48 1.92
C SER A 136 -21.27 -20.12 1.32
N ASN A 137 -21.41 -19.08 2.14
CA ASN A 137 -20.90 -17.77 1.78
C ASN A 137 -19.36 -17.74 1.85
N PRO A 138 -18.70 -16.84 1.10
CA PRO A 138 -17.26 -16.62 1.21
C PRO A 138 -16.88 -16.17 2.61
N VAL A 139 -15.77 -16.72 3.12
CA VAL A 139 -15.17 -16.36 4.40
C VAL A 139 -13.75 -15.90 4.17
N HIS A 140 -13.39 -14.74 4.74
CA HIS A 140 -12.07 -14.14 4.58
C HIS A 140 -11.21 -14.31 5.84
N ALA A 141 -9.94 -14.65 5.65
CA ALA A 141 -8.97 -14.75 6.73
C ALA A 141 -7.71 -13.97 6.41
N LEU A 142 -7.18 -13.29 7.44
CA LEU A 142 -5.97 -12.48 7.38
C LEU A 142 -4.80 -13.32 7.88
N GLY A 143 -4.29 -14.22 7.05
CA GLY A 143 -3.11 -15.00 7.40
C GLY A 143 -1.91 -14.08 7.67
N GLY A 144 -1.65 -13.68 8.91
CA GLY A 144 -0.48 -12.90 9.30
C GLY A 144 -0.54 -11.39 9.07
N PHE A 145 -1.48 -10.87 8.27
CA PHE A 145 -1.76 -9.42 8.25
C PHE A 145 -2.45 -8.97 9.55
N ASP A 146 -2.08 -7.80 10.07
CA ASP A 146 -2.78 -7.18 11.18
C ASP A 146 -4.16 -6.69 10.72
N GLY A 147 -5.20 -7.00 11.51
CA GLY A 147 -6.59 -6.64 11.22
C GLY A 147 -6.83 -5.16 10.99
N LYS A 148 -5.97 -4.27 11.51
CA LYS A 148 -6.08 -2.81 11.30
C LYS A 148 -5.95 -2.38 9.83
N TYR A 149 -5.32 -3.18 8.98
CA TYR A 149 -5.09 -2.84 7.57
C TYR A 149 -6.27 -3.24 6.67
N LEU A 150 -7.21 -4.03 7.19
CA LEU A 150 -8.19 -4.78 6.42
C LEU A 150 -9.59 -4.72 7.05
N ALA A 151 -9.91 -3.57 7.65
CA ALA A 151 -11.10 -3.36 8.48
C ALA A 151 -12.47 -3.41 7.76
N ASN A 152 -12.51 -3.78 6.47
CA ASN A 152 -13.74 -3.86 5.66
C ASN A 152 -13.82 -5.17 4.86
N PHE A 153 -13.22 -6.24 5.37
CA PHE A 153 -13.53 -7.59 4.92
C PHE A 153 -14.73 -8.13 5.68
#